data_AF-A0A1R2D075-F1
#
_entry.id   AF-A0A1R2D075-F1
#
_cell.length_a   1.000
_cell.length_b   1.000
_cell.length_c   1.000
_cell.angle_alpha   90.00
_cell.angle_beta   90.00
_cell.angle_gamma   90.00
#
_symmetry.space_group_name_H-M   'P 1'
#
loop_
_entity.id
_entity.type
_entity.pdbx_description
1 polymer ?
#
loop_
_entity_poly.entity_id
_entity_poly.type
_entity_poly.pdbx_seq_one_letter_code
_entity_poly.pdbx_strand_id
1 'polypeptide(L)'
;MNKRKPPTNTSSAVNAAAMQDHLLRKYALTNPVRRTSSLSKYGKSILKTSANDEIMQKKLEYDSKLTLAQRLGLVEKPNAPLSHEQWAAVEKKSEMREEYKGKCPICHEHLGKEPTVILSCSHIFHKLCITSFEKYSRTKACPICRKQSYEKKTYKTSQDYYYIYCIVKIQSHIRKYICREKFIKHMIEHPSMNIHVKRKYAQLHMKRLDLKLSKHLIKKETQIDKLFSDLEQKLAESQVAVSALKNANRSKKSEFSDVNWAEITVKAIERCEKTCPICLQSLEARRETTILSCSHVFHTKCVESFENFSIQTPCCPVCRAEYIRTALHKSDY
;
A
#
# COMPACT_ATOMS: atom_id res chain seq x y z
N MET A 1 15.10 -28.23 76.58
CA MET A 1 14.16 -28.82 75.61
C MET A 1 14.19 -28.01 74.33
N ASN A 2 13.83 -28.63 73.19
CA ASN A 2 13.89 -28.14 71.80
C ASN A 2 15.24 -28.16 71.07
N LYS A 3 15.73 -29.39 70.81
CA LYS A 3 16.60 -29.66 69.65
C LYS A 3 15.75 -29.60 68.38
N ARG A 4 16.02 -28.64 67.48
CA ARG A 4 15.46 -28.63 66.12
C ARG A 4 16.01 -29.85 65.37
N LYS A 5 15.12 -30.73 64.90
CA LYS A 5 15.46 -31.89 64.06
C LYS A 5 16.04 -31.42 62.71
N PRO A 6 17.02 -32.15 62.13
CA PRO A 6 17.51 -31.86 60.78
C PRO A 6 16.39 -32.13 59.75
N PRO A 7 16.37 -31.43 58.61
CA PRO A 7 15.37 -31.66 57.58
C PRO A 7 15.52 -33.09 57.08
N THR A 8 14.46 -33.87 57.29
CA THR A 8 14.32 -35.24 56.82
C THR A 8 14.56 -35.29 55.32
N ASN A 9 15.48 -36.18 54.90
CA ASN A 9 15.70 -36.63 53.53
C ASN A 9 14.44 -36.46 52.68
N THR A 10 14.49 -35.58 51.68
CA THR A 10 13.76 -35.83 50.44
C THR A 10 14.07 -37.28 50.06
N SER A 11 13.06 -38.14 50.07
CA SER A 11 13.24 -39.60 49.94
C SER A 11 14.29 -39.91 48.87
N SER A 12 15.28 -40.74 49.20
CA SER A 12 16.33 -41.17 48.26
C SER A 12 15.74 -41.57 46.90
N ALA A 13 14.55 -42.19 46.92
CA ALA A 13 13.78 -42.54 45.73
C ALA A 13 13.33 -41.32 44.89
N VAL A 14 12.93 -40.20 45.52
CA VAL A 14 12.54 -38.97 44.83
C VAL A 14 13.74 -38.31 44.15
N ASN A 15 14.89 -38.28 44.81
CA ASN A 15 16.12 -37.74 44.21
C ASN A 15 16.63 -38.64 43.07
N ALA A 16 16.56 -39.97 43.23
CA ALA A 16 16.90 -40.94 42.19
C ALA A 16 15.96 -40.81 40.97
N ALA A 17 14.65 -40.73 41.19
CA ALA A 17 13.66 -40.53 40.13
C ALA A 17 13.85 -39.19 39.41
N ALA A 18 14.14 -38.12 40.15
CA ALA A 18 14.43 -36.80 39.57
C ALA A 18 15.68 -36.81 38.68
N MET A 19 16.73 -37.56 39.07
CA MET A 19 17.96 -37.71 38.28
C MET A 19 17.75 -38.59 37.04
N GLN A 20 16.98 -39.68 37.16
CA GLN A 20 16.62 -40.53 36.01
C GLN A 20 15.83 -39.75 34.96
N ASP A 21 14.82 -38.97 35.38
CA ASP A 21 14.07 -38.08 34.47
C ASP A 21 15.00 -37.06 33.79
N HIS A 22 15.90 -36.43 34.55
CA HIS A 22 16.87 -35.47 34.00
C HIS A 22 17.75 -36.09 32.90
N LEU A 23 18.27 -37.29 33.14
CA LEU A 23 19.12 -38.01 32.17
C LEU A 23 18.33 -38.42 30.92
N LEU A 24 17.11 -38.94 31.09
CA LEU A 24 16.23 -39.30 29.96
C LEU A 24 15.89 -38.07 29.09
N ARG A 25 15.60 -36.93 29.73
CA ARG A 25 15.28 -35.68 29.03
C ARG A 25 16.49 -35.10 28.29
N LYS A 26 17.70 -35.22 28.88
CA LYS A 26 18.96 -34.83 28.22
C LYS A 26 19.26 -35.74 27.02
N TYR A 27 19.02 -37.04 27.14
CA TYR A 27 19.20 -38.00 26.06
C TYR A 27 18.21 -37.78 24.90
N ALA A 28 16.95 -37.48 25.21
CA ALA A 28 15.92 -37.15 24.21
C ALA A 28 16.25 -35.86 23.43
N LEU A 29 16.94 -34.89 24.04
CA LEU A 29 17.42 -33.67 23.37
C LEU A 29 18.61 -33.94 22.44
N THR A 30 19.46 -34.91 22.77
CA THR A 30 20.61 -35.30 21.92
C THR A 30 20.22 -36.21 20.76
N ASN A 31 19.15 -37.00 20.90
CA ASN A 31 18.63 -37.90 19.87
C ASN A 31 17.14 -37.60 19.57
N PRO A 32 16.83 -36.48 18.89
CA PRO A 32 15.45 -36.17 18.53
C PRO A 32 14.98 -37.12 17.43
N VAL A 33 14.03 -37.99 17.75
CA VAL A 33 13.25 -38.72 16.73
C VAL A 33 12.56 -37.69 15.84
N ARG A 34 12.82 -37.74 14.52
CA ARG A 34 12.23 -36.83 13.53
C ARG A 34 10.70 -36.96 13.57
N ARG A 35 10.02 -36.03 14.25
CA ARG A 35 8.58 -35.86 14.09
C ARG A 35 8.32 -35.10 12.79
N THR A 36 7.82 -35.81 11.79
CA THR A 36 7.26 -35.26 10.57
C THR A 36 5.85 -34.73 10.86
N SER A 37 5.73 -33.52 11.38
CA SER A 37 4.45 -32.80 11.33
C SER A 37 4.69 -31.32 11.08
N SER A 38 4.55 -30.95 9.82
CA SER A 38 4.52 -29.58 9.34
C SER A 38 3.12 -28.99 9.51
N LEU A 39 2.70 -28.65 10.73
CA LEU A 39 1.46 -27.89 10.91
C LEU A 39 1.55 -26.81 12.01
N SER A 40 1.08 -25.62 11.63
CA SER A 40 0.85 -24.38 12.40
C SER A 40 2.02 -23.42 12.65
N LYS A 41 2.62 -22.90 11.56
CA LYS A 41 3.52 -21.71 11.63
C LYS A 41 2.78 -20.37 11.53
N TYR A 42 1.45 -20.36 11.36
CA TYR A 42 0.69 -19.18 10.93
C TYR A 42 -0.16 -18.48 12.01
N GLY A 43 -0.12 -18.93 13.27
CA GLY A 43 -1.02 -18.41 14.32
C GLY A 43 -0.41 -17.41 15.33
N LYS A 44 0.90 -17.13 15.29
CA LYS A 44 1.59 -16.36 16.35
C LYS A 44 1.92 -14.91 15.99
N SER A 45 1.54 -14.43 14.80
CA SER A 45 1.94 -13.11 14.29
C SER A 45 0.98 -11.96 14.64
N ILE A 46 -0.10 -12.19 15.39
CA ILE A 46 -1.18 -11.19 15.56
C ILE A 46 -1.14 -10.44 16.91
N LEU A 47 -0.33 -10.85 17.89
CA LEU A 47 -0.22 -10.13 19.16
C LEU A 47 1.11 -9.40 19.26
N LYS A 48 1.07 -8.06 19.12
CA LYS A 48 2.16 -7.18 19.57
C LYS A 48 2.21 -7.24 21.09
N THR A 49 2.96 -8.20 21.64
CA THR A 49 3.28 -8.23 23.06
C THR A 49 4.22 -7.08 23.39
N SER A 50 3.97 -6.41 24.53
CA SER A 50 4.87 -5.37 25.04
C SER A 50 6.26 -5.98 25.32
N ALA A 51 7.32 -5.19 25.25
CA ALA A 51 8.69 -5.67 25.56
C ALA A 51 8.79 -6.25 26.99
N ASN A 52 7.91 -5.82 27.90
CA ASN A 52 7.79 -6.36 29.25
C ASN A 52 7.18 -7.77 29.26
N ASP A 53 6.22 -8.03 28.37
CA ASP A 53 5.57 -9.34 28.24
C ASP A 53 6.56 -10.38 27.68
N GLU A 54 7.47 -9.98 26.79
CA GLU A 54 8.50 -10.88 26.23
C GLU A 54 9.49 -11.36 27.30
N ILE A 55 9.91 -10.49 28.22
CA ILE A 55 10.84 -10.85 29.31
C ILE A 55 10.14 -11.80 30.29
N MET A 56 8.87 -11.50 30.63
CA MET A 56 8.08 -12.34 31.51
C MET A 56 7.78 -13.72 30.89
N GLN A 57 7.44 -13.77 29.60
CA GLN A 57 7.25 -15.03 28.87
C GLN A 57 8.53 -15.86 28.82
N LYS A 58 9.70 -15.25 28.58
CA LYS A 58 10.98 -15.97 28.60
C LYS A 58 11.29 -16.59 29.97
N LYS A 59 10.95 -15.89 31.06
CA LYS A 59 11.08 -16.43 32.41
C LYS A 59 10.14 -17.60 32.66
N LEU A 60 8.87 -17.48 32.26
CA LEU A 60 7.89 -18.58 32.34
C LEU A 60 8.32 -19.82 31.53
N GLU A 61 8.84 -19.62 30.32
CA GLU A 61 9.39 -20.71 29.50
C GLU A 61 10.64 -21.36 30.11
N TYR A 62 11.48 -20.57 30.78
CA TYR A 62 12.65 -21.11 31.48
C TYR A 62 12.22 -21.98 32.65
N ASP A 63 11.28 -21.49 33.47
CA ASP A 63 10.76 -22.21 34.63
C ASP A 63 10.03 -23.51 34.23
N SER A 64 9.36 -23.53 33.07
CA SER A 64 8.69 -24.72 32.55
C SER A 64 9.66 -25.78 31.99
N LYS A 65 10.84 -25.37 31.53
CA LYS A 65 11.87 -26.26 30.97
C LYS A 65 12.79 -26.85 32.05
N LEU A 66 12.78 -26.31 33.27
CA LEU A 66 13.55 -26.88 34.39
C LEU A 66 13.08 -28.30 34.74
N THR A 67 14.04 -29.22 34.83
CA THR A 67 13.79 -30.58 35.35
C THR A 67 13.61 -30.57 36.86
N LEU A 68 12.96 -31.61 37.39
CA LEU A 68 12.78 -31.76 38.84
C LEU A 68 14.14 -31.80 39.57
N ALA A 69 15.15 -32.49 39.01
CA ALA A 69 16.51 -32.52 39.55
C ALA A 69 17.16 -31.12 39.64
N GLN A 70 16.95 -30.28 38.63
CA GLN A 70 17.43 -28.89 38.64
C GLN A 70 16.67 -28.02 39.64
N ARG A 71 15.37 -28.25 39.84
CA ARG A 71 14.57 -27.54 40.87
C ARG A 71 15.01 -27.92 42.28
N LEU A 72 15.29 -29.21 42.51
CA LEU A 72 15.78 -29.75 43.78
C LEU A 72 17.26 -29.44 44.07
N GLY A 73 17.98 -28.85 43.11
CA GLY A 73 19.40 -28.48 43.27
C GLY A 73 20.37 -29.67 43.19
N LEU A 74 19.92 -30.83 42.70
CA LEU A 74 20.77 -32.00 42.46
C LEU A 74 21.68 -31.81 41.23
N VAL A 75 21.27 -30.94 40.31
CA VAL A 75 22.00 -30.57 39.10
C VAL A 75 21.99 -29.05 38.96
N GLU A 76 23.10 -28.46 38.51
CA GLU A 76 23.20 -27.03 38.27
C GLU A 76 22.12 -26.54 37.29
N LYS A 77 21.45 -25.44 37.66
CA LYS A 77 20.44 -24.80 36.82
C LYS A 77 21.11 -24.13 35.62
N PRO A 78 20.55 -24.23 34.40
CA PRO A 78 21.02 -23.45 33.26
C PRO A 78 20.96 -21.95 33.58
N ASN A 79 21.81 -21.12 32.94
CA ASN A 79 21.80 -19.67 33.16
C ASN A 79 20.38 -19.11 32.99
N ALA A 80 19.88 -18.45 34.04
CA ALA A 80 18.56 -17.83 34.02
C ALA A 80 18.54 -16.63 33.08
N PRO A 81 17.39 -16.36 32.43
CA PRO A 81 17.25 -15.19 31.58
C PRO A 81 17.36 -13.90 32.41
N LEU A 82 17.91 -12.85 31.80
CA LEU A 82 18.14 -11.58 32.47
C LEU A 82 16.82 -10.91 32.85
N SER A 83 16.74 -10.42 34.10
CA SER A 83 15.59 -9.68 34.60
C SER A 83 15.50 -8.28 33.96
N HIS A 84 14.35 -7.64 34.10
CA HIS A 84 14.16 -6.26 33.63
C HIS A 84 15.18 -5.29 34.25
N GLU A 85 15.45 -5.42 35.55
CA GLU A 85 16.44 -4.59 36.26
C GLU A 85 17.86 -4.82 35.73
N GLN A 86 18.21 -6.07 35.43
CA GLN A 86 19.51 -6.39 34.84
C GLN A 86 19.65 -5.82 33.43
N TRP A 87 18.57 -5.85 32.63
CA TRP A 87 18.57 -5.18 31.32
C TRP A 87 18.68 -3.66 31.44
N ALA A 88 18.00 -3.04 32.40
CA ALA A 88 18.13 -1.61 32.66
C ALA A 88 19.58 -1.24 33.05
N ALA A 89 20.25 -2.09 33.84
CA ALA A 89 21.66 -1.90 34.17
C ALA A 89 22.58 -2.05 32.94
N VAL A 90 22.28 -2.98 32.02
CA VAL A 90 23.01 -3.15 30.75
C VAL A 90 22.81 -1.96 29.83
N GLU A 91 21.58 -1.45 29.72
CA GLU A 91 21.24 -0.25 28.95
C GLU A 91 21.99 0.96 29.50
N LYS A 92 21.95 1.19 30.82
CA LYS A 92 22.71 2.26 31.47
C LYS A 92 24.22 2.17 31.20
N LYS A 93 24.80 0.97 31.22
CA LYS A 93 26.23 0.76 30.87
C LYS A 93 26.53 1.14 29.42
N SER A 94 25.63 0.82 28.50
CA SER A 94 25.78 1.16 27.08
C SER A 94 25.61 2.67 26.84
N GLU A 95 24.65 3.29 27.54
CA GLU A 95 24.41 4.75 27.51
C GLU A 95 25.61 5.55 28.02
N MET A 96 26.27 5.10 29.10
CA MET A 96 27.49 5.72 29.62
C MET A 96 28.63 5.76 28.58
N ARG A 97 28.63 4.85 27.61
CA ARG A 97 29.62 4.81 26.51
C ARG A 97 29.15 5.55 25.26
N GLU A 98 27.90 6.03 25.26
CA GLU A 98 27.25 6.64 24.11
C GLU A 98 27.26 5.78 22.83
N GLU A 99 27.26 4.45 22.97
CA GLU A 99 27.32 3.52 21.83
C GLU A 99 26.12 3.71 20.88
N TYR A 100 24.99 4.22 21.39
CA TYR A 100 23.79 4.55 20.61
C TYR A 100 24.00 5.67 19.57
N LYS A 101 25.01 6.53 19.75
CA LYS A 101 25.38 7.55 18.76
C LYS A 101 26.32 7.01 17.68
N GLY A 102 26.88 5.83 17.91
CA GLY A 102 27.94 5.24 17.11
C GLY A 102 27.47 4.58 15.81
N LYS A 103 28.41 3.90 15.17
CA LYS A 103 28.20 3.06 13.99
C LYS A 103 28.10 1.60 14.42
N CYS A 104 27.34 0.81 13.67
CA CYS A 104 27.27 -0.63 13.84
C CYS A 104 28.65 -1.26 13.55
N PRO A 105 29.25 -2.02 14.46
CA PRO A 105 30.59 -2.60 14.26
C PRO A 105 30.66 -3.72 13.21
N ILE A 106 29.53 -4.16 12.66
CA ILE A 106 29.49 -5.21 11.63
C ILE A 106 29.44 -4.61 10.23
N CYS A 107 28.53 -3.65 9.98
CA CYS A 107 28.38 -3.02 8.64
C CYS A 107 29.04 -1.63 8.54
N HIS A 108 29.51 -1.07 9.65
CA HIS A 108 30.11 0.27 9.74
C HIS A 108 29.18 1.43 9.35
N GLU A 109 27.86 1.19 9.28
CA GLU A 109 26.84 2.21 9.05
C GLU A 109 26.30 2.77 10.37
N HIS A 110 25.75 3.98 10.34
CA HIS A 110 25.08 4.53 11.52
C HIS A 110 23.88 3.67 11.89
N LEU A 111 23.64 3.51 13.19
CA LEU A 111 22.53 2.70 13.68
C LEU A 111 21.16 3.18 13.16
N GLY A 112 21.02 4.48 12.91
CA GLY A 112 20.02 5.02 11.98
C GLY A 112 18.58 4.71 12.37
N LYS A 113 17.73 4.50 11.35
CA LYS A 113 16.32 4.11 11.50
C LYS A 113 16.13 2.60 11.72
N GLU A 114 17.14 1.80 11.40
CA GLU A 114 17.01 0.34 11.40
C GLU A 114 16.78 -0.22 12.81
N PRO A 115 16.07 -1.36 12.96
CA PRO A 115 15.86 -1.98 14.26
C PRO A 115 17.20 -2.38 14.88
N THR A 116 17.53 -1.80 16.03
CA THR A 116 18.73 -2.13 16.79
C THR A 116 18.46 -3.11 17.93
N VAL A 117 19.49 -3.85 18.31
CA VAL A 117 19.46 -4.77 19.44
C VAL A 117 20.66 -4.54 20.33
N ILE A 118 20.43 -4.65 21.63
CA ILE A 118 21.46 -4.62 22.66
C ILE A 118 21.69 -6.05 23.17
N LEU A 119 22.96 -6.43 23.28
CA LEU A 119 23.35 -7.72 23.83
C LEU A 119 23.55 -7.63 25.35
N SER A 120 23.48 -8.76 26.05
CA SER A 120 23.79 -8.86 27.49
C SER A 120 25.20 -8.38 27.88
N CYS A 121 26.10 -8.23 26.91
CA CYS A 121 27.43 -7.65 27.06
C CYS A 121 27.47 -6.12 26.79
N SER A 122 26.31 -5.45 26.79
CA SER A 122 26.10 -4.01 26.56
C SER A 122 26.47 -3.46 25.18
N HIS A 123 26.76 -4.31 24.19
CA HIS A 123 27.08 -3.88 22.83
C HIS A 123 25.84 -3.81 21.94
N ILE A 124 25.77 -2.78 21.09
CA ILE A 124 24.63 -2.50 20.20
C ILE A 124 24.96 -2.83 18.74
N PHE A 125 24.02 -3.46 18.04
CA PHE A 125 24.11 -3.78 16.61
C PHE A 125 22.76 -3.59 15.91
N HIS A 126 22.74 -3.54 14.58
CA HIS A 126 21.51 -3.76 13.83
C HIS A 126 21.01 -5.19 14.03
N LYS A 127 19.69 -5.35 14.14
CA LYS A 127 19.02 -6.65 14.27
C LYS A 127 19.40 -7.57 13.10
N LEU A 128 19.43 -7.02 11.89
CA LEU A 128 19.80 -7.77 10.68
C LEU A 128 21.27 -8.18 10.72
N CYS A 129 22.19 -7.27 11.06
CA CYS A 129 23.61 -7.56 11.10
C CYS A 129 23.96 -8.69 12.08
N ILE A 130 23.42 -8.66 13.31
CA ILE A 130 23.71 -9.72 14.27
C ILE A 130 23.03 -11.04 13.89
N THR A 131 21.82 -11.01 13.30
CA THR A 131 21.16 -12.23 12.82
C THR A 131 21.94 -12.88 11.68
N SER A 132 22.46 -12.09 10.75
CA SER A 132 23.36 -12.57 9.71
C SER A 132 24.64 -13.14 10.32
N PHE A 133 25.27 -12.44 11.27
CA PHE A 133 26.48 -12.91 11.94
C PHE A 133 26.27 -14.28 12.62
N GLU A 134 25.19 -14.45 13.38
CA GLU A 134 24.82 -15.73 14.01
C GLU A 134 24.66 -16.86 12.99
N LYS A 135 24.08 -16.56 11.82
CA LYS A 135 23.85 -17.54 10.74
C LYS A 135 25.16 -17.99 10.08
N TYR A 136 26.09 -17.07 9.83
CA TYR A 136 27.33 -17.37 9.10
C TYR A 136 28.47 -17.85 10.01
N SER A 137 28.59 -17.29 11.23
CA SER A 137 29.64 -17.66 12.18
C SER A 137 29.40 -19.05 12.81
N ARG A 138 28.17 -19.57 12.76
CA ARG A 138 27.72 -20.80 13.43
C ARG A 138 27.94 -20.81 14.95
N THR A 139 28.36 -19.68 15.53
CA THR A 139 28.58 -19.50 16.97
C THR A 139 27.78 -18.29 17.45
N LYS A 140 27.24 -18.38 18.68
CA LYS A 140 26.55 -17.27 19.35
C LYS A 140 27.54 -16.54 20.25
N ALA A 141 28.46 -15.78 19.64
CA ALA A 141 29.46 -14.97 20.33
C ALA A 141 29.36 -13.50 19.92
N CYS A 142 29.58 -12.58 20.85
CA CYS A 142 29.54 -11.15 20.54
C CYS A 142 30.73 -10.79 19.60
N PRO A 143 30.49 -10.05 18.50
CA PRO A 143 31.56 -9.65 17.58
C PRO A 143 32.67 -8.80 18.22
N ILE A 144 32.33 -8.04 19.28
CA ILE A 144 33.27 -7.11 19.93
C ILE A 144 34.03 -7.79 21.07
N CYS A 145 33.31 -8.37 22.04
CA CYS A 145 33.90 -8.90 23.27
C CYS A 145 33.99 -10.43 23.32
N ARG A 146 33.56 -11.14 22.26
CA ARG A 146 33.57 -12.61 22.15
C ARG A 146 32.84 -13.37 23.25
N LYS A 147 32.08 -12.68 24.13
CA LYS A 147 31.24 -13.31 25.15
C LYS A 147 30.25 -14.26 24.46
N GLN A 148 30.33 -15.52 24.84
CA GLN A 148 29.45 -16.58 24.34
C GLN A 148 28.09 -16.53 25.05
N SER A 149 27.09 -17.19 24.47
CA SER A 149 25.77 -17.42 25.08
C SER A 149 25.10 -16.14 25.60
N TYR A 150 25.26 -15.04 24.87
CA TYR A 150 24.62 -13.77 25.20
C TYR A 150 23.09 -13.81 24.95
N GLU A 151 22.36 -13.06 25.76
CA GLU A 151 20.97 -12.71 25.44
C GLU A 151 20.90 -11.42 24.61
N LYS A 152 19.80 -11.23 23.88
CA LYS A 152 19.52 -10.03 23.07
C LYS A 152 18.15 -9.44 23.37
N LYS A 153 18.09 -8.12 23.46
CA LYS A 153 16.88 -7.30 23.66
C LYS A 153 16.79 -6.25 22.55
N THR A 154 15.57 -5.91 22.11
CA THR A 154 15.36 -4.80 21.15
C THR A 154 15.67 -3.47 21.83
N TYR A 155 16.41 -2.60 21.14
CA TYR A 155 16.86 -1.33 21.68
C TYR A 155 16.33 -0.18 20.81
N LYS A 156 15.54 0.72 21.39
CA LYS A 156 14.86 1.81 20.66
C LYS A 156 15.60 3.15 20.75
N THR A 157 16.34 3.38 21.83
CA THR A 157 17.03 4.66 22.11
C THR A 157 17.92 5.14 20.96
N SER A 158 18.58 4.21 20.26
CA SER A 158 19.38 4.53 19.08
C SER A 158 18.57 5.16 17.94
N GLN A 159 17.36 4.64 17.69
CA GLN A 159 16.45 5.18 16.69
C GLN A 159 15.94 6.56 17.10
N ASP A 160 15.54 6.70 18.36
CA ASP A 160 15.06 7.98 18.91
C ASP A 160 16.13 9.06 18.79
N TYR A 161 17.39 8.73 19.09
CA TYR A 161 18.53 9.62 18.87
C TYR A 161 18.68 10.01 17.40
N TYR A 162 18.58 9.04 16.46
CA TYR A 162 18.65 9.35 15.04
C TYR A 162 17.53 10.29 14.58
N TYR A 163 16.31 10.11 15.09
CA TYR A 163 15.19 11.02 14.81
C TYR A 163 15.46 12.43 15.33
N ILE A 164 15.96 12.55 16.56
CA ILE A 164 16.33 13.85 17.15
C ILE A 164 17.44 14.51 16.31
N TYR A 165 18.47 13.74 15.92
CA TYR A 165 19.54 14.22 15.05
C TYR A 165 19.01 14.76 13.72
N CYS A 166 18.11 14.02 13.06
CA CYS A 166 17.44 14.45 11.84
C CYS A 166 16.62 15.73 12.05
N ILE A 167 15.86 15.82 13.14
CA ILE A 167 15.06 17.01 13.48
C ILE A 167 15.98 18.23 13.63
N VAL A 168 17.05 18.13 14.41
CA VAL A 168 18.01 19.23 14.63
C VAL A 168 18.67 19.63 13.30
N LYS A 169 19.02 18.66 12.45
CA LYS A 169 19.61 18.92 11.13
C LYS A 169 18.64 19.65 10.20
N ILE A 170 17.37 19.24 10.16
CA ILE A 170 16.33 19.93 9.37
C ILE A 170 16.11 21.34 9.91
N GLN A 171 15.95 21.49 11.23
CA GLN A 171 15.73 22.78 11.88
C GLN A 171 16.90 23.75 11.63
N SER A 172 18.15 23.28 11.72
CA SER A 172 19.32 24.12 11.42
C SER A 172 19.35 24.59 9.97
N HIS A 173 18.98 23.74 9.01
CA HIS A 173 18.88 24.13 7.59
C HIS A 173 17.77 25.16 7.36
N ILE A 174 16.61 24.98 7.99
CA ILE A 174 15.50 25.94 7.92
C ILE A 174 15.89 27.28 8.54
N ARG A 175 16.45 27.28 9.75
CA ARG A 175 16.94 28.49 10.42
C ARG A 175 17.98 29.22 9.57
N LYS A 176 18.93 28.48 8.97
CA LYS A 176 19.91 29.01 8.03
C LYS A 176 19.26 29.62 6.78
N TYR A 177 18.26 28.96 6.21
CA TYR A 177 17.52 29.47 5.05
C TYR A 177 16.78 30.78 5.39
N ILE A 178 16.03 30.81 6.49
CA ILE A 178 15.31 32.01 6.95
C ILE A 178 16.27 33.17 7.22
N CYS A 179 17.38 32.92 7.92
CA CYS A 179 18.39 33.94 8.18
C CYS A 179 18.99 34.49 6.88
N ARG A 180 19.33 33.62 5.92
CA ARG A 180 19.81 34.04 4.60
C ARG A 180 18.77 34.82 3.79
N GLU A 181 17.49 34.47 3.88
CA GLU A 181 16.39 35.23 3.26
C GLU A 181 16.30 36.63 3.86
N LYS A 182 16.27 36.75 5.19
CA LYS A 182 16.27 38.04 5.89
C LYS A 182 17.49 38.88 5.52
N PHE A 183 18.68 38.28 5.52
CA PHE A 183 19.92 38.97 5.16
C PHE A 183 19.91 39.47 3.71
N ILE A 184 19.45 38.65 2.75
CA ILE A 184 19.41 39.06 1.34
C ILE A 184 18.40 40.20 1.12
N LYS A 185 17.23 40.15 1.76
CA LYS A 185 16.27 41.27 1.72
C LYS A 185 16.89 42.55 2.27
N HIS A 186 17.53 42.47 3.44
CA HIS A 186 18.21 43.60 4.04
C HIS A 186 19.30 44.19 3.13
N MET A 187 20.10 43.35 2.47
CA MET A 187 21.15 43.78 1.52
C MET A 187 20.60 44.41 0.24
N ILE A 188 19.35 44.11 -0.15
CA ILE A 188 18.68 44.75 -1.30
C ILE A 188 18.12 46.11 -0.89
N GLU A 189 17.51 46.19 0.29
CA GLU A 189 16.96 47.43 0.86
C GLU A 189 18.05 48.44 1.24
N HIS A 190 19.20 47.95 1.71
CA HIS A 190 20.36 48.76 2.09
C HIS A 190 21.61 48.31 1.30
N PRO A 191 21.73 48.71 0.02
CA PRO A 191 22.85 48.28 -0.80
C PRO A 191 24.19 48.79 -0.27
N SER A 192 25.18 47.91 -0.19
CA SER A 192 26.57 48.30 0.08
C SER A 192 27.11 49.21 -1.05
N MET A 193 27.99 50.15 -0.69
CA MET A 193 28.70 51.01 -1.66
C MET A 193 29.52 50.20 -2.68
N ASN A 194 29.90 48.97 -2.34
CA ASN A 194 30.65 48.09 -3.23
C ASN A 194 29.76 47.53 -4.36
N ILE A 195 30.06 47.93 -5.60
CA ILE A 195 29.35 47.52 -6.82
C ILE A 195 29.26 46.00 -7.00
N HIS A 196 30.33 45.26 -6.68
CA HIS A 196 30.38 43.80 -6.82
C HIS A 196 29.42 43.09 -5.85
N VAL A 197 29.33 43.61 -4.62
CA VAL A 197 28.44 43.07 -3.58
C VAL A 197 26.99 43.31 -3.98
N LYS A 198 26.67 44.54 -4.43
CA LYS A 198 25.34 44.89 -4.96
C LYS A 198 24.92 43.99 -6.12
N ARG A 199 25.80 43.80 -7.12
CA ARG A 199 25.53 42.95 -8.28
C ARG A 199 25.28 41.49 -7.89
N LYS A 200 26.09 40.95 -6.98
CA LYS A 200 25.96 39.57 -6.49
C LYS A 200 24.60 39.34 -5.81
N TYR A 201 24.16 40.23 -4.93
CA TYR A 201 22.89 40.07 -4.23
C TYR A 201 21.67 40.33 -5.14
N ALA A 202 21.76 41.27 -6.07
CA ALA A 202 20.74 41.47 -7.10
C ALA A 202 20.57 40.22 -7.99
N GLN A 203 21.67 39.62 -8.45
CA GLN A 203 21.63 38.36 -9.20
C GLN A 203 21.04 37.20 -8.40
N LEU A 204 21.42 37.06 -7.12
CA LEU A 204 20.84 36.04 -6.24
C LEU A 204 19.34 36.24 -6.03
N HIS A 205 18.88 37.49 -5.94
CA HIS A 205 17.46 37.83 -5.84
C HIS A 205 16.71 37.45 -7.13
N MET A 206 17.21 37.85 -8.29
CA MET A 206 16.62 37.51 -9.59
C MET A 206 16.53 35.99 -9.77
N LYS A 207 17.61 35.25 -9.48
CA LYS A 207 17.61 33.78 -9.57
C LYS A 207 16.55 33.14 -8.66
N ARG A 208 16.26 33.73 -7.50
CA ARG A 208 15.20 33.24 -6.61
C ARG A 208 13.81 33.55 -7.14
N LEU A 209 13.59 34.74 -7.70
CA LEU A 209 12.33 35.09 -8.33
C LEU A 209 12.03 34.18 -9.52
N ASP A 210 13.06 33.92 -10.34
CA ASP A 210 12.98 32.98 -11.45
C ASP A 210 12.61 31.55 -11.00
N LEU A 211 13.28 31.03 -9.96
CA LEU A 211 12.93 29.73 -9.36
C LEU A 211 11.52 29.68 -8.75
N LYS A 212 11.00 30.81 -8.25
CA LYS A 212 9.62 30.88 -7.74
C LYS A 212 8.63 30.87 -8.92
N LEU A 213 8.90 31.67 -9.94
CA LEU A 213 8.07 31.75 -11.14
C LEU A 213 7.99 30.38 -11.83
N SER A 214 9.13 29.71 -12.06
CA SER A 214 9.16 28.39 -12.68
C SER A 214 8.37 27.35 -11.89
N LYS A 215 8.48 27.34 -10.56
CA LYS A 215 7.63 26.47 -9.71
C LYS A 215 6.15 26.77 -9.84
N HIS A 216 5.77 28.06 -9.93
CA HIS A 216 4.38 28.44 -10.15
C HIS A 216 3.87 28.00 -11.53
N LEU A 217 4.72 28.10 -12.56
CA LEU A 217 4.37 27.67 -13.92
C LEU A 217 4.18 26.15 -13.97
N ILE A 218 5.11 25.35 -13.43
CA ILE A 218 4.98 23.88 -13.34
C ILE A 218 3.71 23.48 -12.57
N LYS A 219 3.40 24.19 -11.48
CA LYS A 219 2.17 23.91 -10.73
C LYS A 219 0.90 24.18 -11.56
N LYS A 220 0.90 25.23 -12.38
CA LYS A 220 -0.24 25.51 -13.28
C LYS A 220 -0.34 24.48 -14.40
N GLU A 221 0.79 24.08 -14.98
CA GLU A 221 0.86 23.03 -15.99
C GLU A 221 0.24 21.72 -15.48
N THR A 222 0.69 21.24 -14.32
CA THR A 222 0.11 20.03 -13.70
C THR A 222 -1.38 20.14 -13.35
N GLN A 223 -1.89 21.35 -13.08
CA GLN A 223 -3.31 21.58 -12.89
C GLN A 223 -4.09 21.47 -14.22
N ILE A 224 -3.52 22.00 -15.30
CA ILE A 224 -4.10 21.91 -16.64
C ILE A 224 -4.16 20.43 -17.08
N ASP A 225 -3.08 19.68 -16.90
CA ASP A 225 -3.05 18.24 -17.21
C ASP A 225 -4.11 17.47 -16.44
N LYS A 226 -4.30 17.80 -15.16
CA LYS A 226 -5.35 17.19 -14.34
C LYS A 226 -6.75 17.50 -14.85
N LEU A 227 -6.99 18.72 -15.34
CA LEU A 227 -8.28 19.09 -15.92
C LEU A 227 -8.54 18.32 -17.22
N PHE A 228 -7.54 18.16 -18.08
CA PHE A 228 -7.68 17.37 -19.30
C PHE A 228 -7.95 15.90 -18.99
N SER A 229 -7.26 15.31 -18.01
CA SER A 229 -7.53 13.95 -17.57
C SER A 229 -8.96 13.75 -17.03
N ASP A 230 -9.51 14.73 -16.29
CA ASP A 230 -10.91 14.67 -15.82
C ASP A 230 -11.91 14.79 -16.99
N LEU A 231 -11.61 15.64 -17.98
CA LEU A 231 -12.44 15.75 -19.20
C LEU A 231 -12.44 14.45 -20.01
N GLU A 232 -11.27 13.84 -20.19
CA GLU A 232 -11.13 12.55 -20.87
C GLU A 232 -11.93 11.45 -20.16
N GLN A 233 -11.86 11.40 -18.82
CA GLN A 233 -12.64 10.45 -18.02
C GLN A 233 -14.15 10.65 -18.23
N LYS A 234 -14.63 11.89 -18.15
CA LYS A 234 -16.07 12.20 -18.33
C LYS A 234 -16.55 11.90 -19.75
N LEU A 235 -15.72 12.14 -20.76
CA LEU A 235 -16.03 11.77 -22.14
C LEU A 235 -16.11 10.26 -22.30
N ALA A 236 -15.19 9.50 -21.71
CA ALA A 236 -15.22 8.04 -21.72
C ALA A 236 -16.51 7.50 -21.06
N GLU A 237 -16.88 8.03 -19.89
CA GLU A 237 -18.12 7.67 -19.20
C GLU A 237 -19.37 7.97 -20.06
N SER A 238 -19.41 9.16 -20.69
CA SER A 238 -20.49 9.52 -21.59
C SER A 238 -20.57 8.62 -22.82
N GLN A 239 -19.44 8.24 -23.41
CA GLN A 239 -19.40 7.33 -24.56
C GLN A 239 -19.92 5.94 -24.22
N VAL A 240 -19.57 5.42 -23.03
CA VAL A 240 -20.09 4.14 -22.53
C VAL A 240 -21.61 4.22 -22.36
N ALA A 241 -22.14 5.28 -21.74
CA ALA A 241 -23.58 5.46 -21.60
C ALA A 241 -24.31 5.53 -22.96
N VAL A 242 -23.77 6.30 -23.92
CA VAL A 242 -24.34 6.41 -25.27
C VAL A 242 -24.30 5.09 -26.03
N SER A 243 -23.21 4.32 -25.92
CA SER A 243 -23.11 3.01 -26.58
C SER A 243 -24.06 1.97 -25.97
N ALA A 244 -24.27 1.99 -24.64
CA ALA A 244 -25.25 1.15 -23.97
C ALA A 244 -26.69 1.46 -24.45
N LEU A 245 -27.05 2.74 -24.58
CA LEU A 245 -28.35 3.16 -25.12
C LEU A 245 -28.54 2.73 -26.58
N LYS A 246 -27.51 2.89 -27.42
CA LYS A 246 -27.54 2.43 -28.82
C LYS A 246 -27.76 0.92 -28.92
N ASN A 247 -27.12 0.13 -28.07
CA ASN A 247 -27.28 -1.32 -28.05
C ASN A 247 -28.69 -1.74 -27.57
N ALA A 248 -29.23 -1.07 -26.54
CA ALA A 248 -30.60 -1.34 -26.06
C ALA A 248 -31.66 -1.07 -27.14
N ASN A 249 -31.51 0.00 -27.91
CA ASN A 249 -32.40 0.29 -29.04
C ASN A 249 -32.30 -0.75 -30.16
N ARG A 250 -31.11 -1.32 -30.38
CA ARG A 250 -30.90 -2.38 -31.38
C ARG A 250 -31.59 -3.68 -31.01
N SER A 251 -31.61 -4.05 -29.72
CA SER A 251 -32.31 -5.24 -29.21
C SER A 251 -33.83 -5.13 -29.27
N LYS A 252 -34.42 -3.93 -29.08
CA LYS A 252 -35.87 -3.73 -29.27
C LYS A 252 -36.31 -3.89 -30.73
N LYS A 253 -35.42 -3.64 -31.70
CA LYS A 253 -35.73 -3.79 -33.14
C LYS A 253 -35.95 -5.25 -33.56
N SER A 254 -35.53 -6.24 -32.78
CA SER A 254 -35.71 -7.67 -33.10
C SER A 254 -37.02 -8.30 -32.63
N GLU A 255 -37.80 -7.65 -31.76
CA GLU A 255 -39.09 -8.20 -31.25
C GLU A 255 -40.29 -7.93 -32.18
N PHE A 256 -40.11 -7.20 -33.27
CA PHE A 256 -41.20 -6.68 -34.11
C PHE A 256 -41.43 -7.53 -35.39
N SER A 257 -41.02 -8.81 -35.42
CA SER A 257 -40.91 -9.61 -36.65
C SER A 257 -42.20 -10.14 -37.29
N ASP A 258 -43.38 -9.98 -36.68
CA ASP A 258 -44.66 -10.45 -37.24
C ASP A 258 -45.52 -9.28 -37.78
N VAL A 259 -45.11 -8.69 -38.90
CA VAL A 259 -45.86 -7.60 -39.57
C VAL A 259 -46.33 -8.07 -40.95
N ASN A 260 -47.64 -8.06 -41.18
CA ASN A 260 -48.25 -8.40 -42.48
C ASN A 260 -48.11 -7.23 -43.47
N TRP A 261 -47.04 -7.24 -44.26
CA TRP A 261 -46.72 -6.16 -45.21
C TRP A 261 -47.71 -6.02 -46.37
N ALA A 262 -48.43 -7.09 -46.75
CA ALA A 262 -49.37 -7.06 -47.88
C ALA A 262 -50.61 -6.19 -47.59
N GLU A 263 -51.06 -6.14 -46.33
CA GLU A 263 -52.20 -5.28 -45.94
C GLU A 263 -51.77 -3.81 -45.81
N ILE A 264 -50.52 -3.58 -45.42
CA ILE A 264 -49.95 -2.25 -45.18
C ILE A 264 -49.66 -1.55 -46.51
N THR A 265 -49.23 -2.28 -47.55
CA THR A 265 -49.03 -1.72 -48.89
C THR A 265 -50.35 -1.25 -49.50
N VAL A 266 -51.42 -2.02 -49.37
CA VAL A 266 -52.78 -1.62 -49.83
C VAL A 266 -53.22 -0.32 -49.16
N LYS A 267 -53.08 -0.21 -47.83
CA LYS A 267 -53.42 1.03 -47.09
C LYS A 267 -52.57 2.24 -47.49
N ALA A 268 -51.31 2.04 -47.86
CA ALA A 268 -50.44 3.12 -48.32
C ALA A 268 -50.80 3.59 -49.74
N ILE A 269 -51.23 2.68 -50.62
CA ILE A 269 -51.72 3.00 -51.96
C ILE A 269 -53.02 3.80 -51.87
N GLU A 270 -53.95 3.39 -50.99
CA GLU A 270 -55.21 4.11 -50.73
C GLU A 270 -54.98 5.55 -50.24
N ARG A 271 -53.93 5.79 -49.45
CA ARG A 271 -53.58 7.15 -48.97
C ARG A 271 -52.95 8.03 -50.05
N CYS A 272 -52.43 7.45 -51.13
CA CYS A 272 -51.88 8.13 -52.31
C CYS A 272 -50.92 9.31 -51.98
N GLU A 273 -50.00 9.11 -51.04
CA GLU A 273 -48.99 10.12 -50.71
C GLU A 273 -47.89 10.18 -51.80
N LYS A 274 -47.81 11.30 -52.52
CA LYS A 274 -46.87 11.47 -53.65
C LYS A 274 -45.57 12.20 -53.31
N THR A 275 -45.44 12.70 -52.08
CA THR A 275 -44.33 13.54 -51.65
C THR A 275 -43.70 12.99 -50.37
N CYS A 276 -42.37 12.93 -50.31
CA CYS A 276 -41.66 12.45 -49.12
C CYS A 276 -41.71 13.52 -48.01
N PRO A 277 -42.30 13.25 -46.84
CA PRO A 277 -42.43 14.27 -45.78
C PRO A 277 -41.11 14.72 -45.13
N ILE A 278 -40.01 13.97 -45.30
CA ILE A 278 -38.70 14.32 -44.70
C ILE A 278 -37.96 15.36 -45.55
N CYS A 279 -37.98 15.21 -46.87
CA CYS A 279 -37.24 16.10 -47.79
C CYS A 279 -38.15 16.97 -48.66
N LEU A 280 -39.48 16.79 -48.57
CA LEU A 280 -40.52 17.49 -49.30
C LEU A 280 -40.44 17.34 -50.83
N GLN A 281 -39.73 16.33 -51.34
CA GLN A 281 -39.59 16.05 -52.78
C GLN A 281 -40.48 14.88 -53.22
N SER A 282 -40.83 14.83 -54.52
CA SER A 282 -41.68 13.78 -55.09
C SER A 282 -41.10 12.37 -54.88
N LEU A 283 -41.98 11.42 -54.52
CA LEU A 283 -41.67 10.00 -54.38
C LEU A 283 -41.57 9.28 -55.73
N GLU A 284 -42.11 9.87 -56.80
CA GLU A 284 -42.13 9.31 -58.16
C GLU A 284 -40.78 9.42 -58.89
N ALA A 285 -39.86 10.25 -58.36
CA ALA A 285 -38.51 10.38 -58.90
C ALA A 285 -37.75 9.03 -58.88
N ARG A 286 -36.66 8.93 -59.65
CA ARG A 286 -35.82 7.71 -59.85
C ARG A 286 -35.09 7.21 -58.58
N ARG A 287 -35.64 7.43 -57.39
CA ARG A 287 -35.08 7.08 -56.07
C ARG A 287 -35.85 5.91 -55.46
N GLU A 288 -35.16 5.11 -54.67
CA GLU A 288 -35.75 4.00 -53.91
C GLU A 288 -36.64 4.54 -52.79
N THR A 289 -37.80 3.91 -52.63
CA THR A 289 -38.81 4.24 -51.62
C THR A 289 -38.92 3.12 -50.60
N THR A 290 -39.14 3.50 -49.35
CA THR A 290 -39.37 2.60 -48.23
C THR A 290 -40.71 2.90 -47.60
N ILE A 291 -41.49 1.85 -47.33
CA ILE A 291 -42.73 1.93 -46.59
C ILE A 291 -42.49 1.51 -45.14
N LEU A 292 -43.11 2.23 -44.21
CA LEU A 292 -43.05 1.93 -42.78
C LEU A 292 -44.25 1.07 -42.35
N SER A 293 -44.15 0.35 -41.23
CA SER A 293 -45.26 -0.47 -40.69
C SER A 293 -46.51 0.34 -40.31
N CYS A 294 -46.37 1.67 -40.16
CA CYS A 294 -47.49 2.61 -39.99
C CYS A 294 -48.09 3.11 -41.32
N SER A 295 -47.74 2.46 -42.44
CA SER A 295 -48.17 2.71 -43.82
C SER A 295 -47.80 4.08 -44.42
N HIS A 296 -46.79 4.77 -43.87
CA HIS A 296 -46.23 5.99 -44.45
C HIS A 296 -45.02 5.67 -45.37
N VAL A 297 -44.83 6.46 -46.42
CA VAL A 297 -43.82 6.21 -47.46
C VAL A 297 -42.79 7.34 -47.53
N PHE A 298 -41.51 6.97 -47.64
CA PHE A 298 -40.38 7.91 -47.68
C PHE A 298 -39.30 7.43 -48.66
N HIS A 299 -38.33 8.29 -49.02
CA HIS A 299 -37.12 7.81 -49.70
C HIS A 299 -36.22 7.03 -48.72
N THR A 300 -35.61 5.94 -49.19
CA THR A 300 -34.74 5.07 -48.38
C THR A 300 -33.65 5.85 -47.63
N LYS A 301 -32.97 6.76 -48.34
CA LYS A 301 -31.88 7.60 -47.81
C LYS A 301 -32.36 8.63 -46.77
N CYS A 302 -33.59 9.12 -46.91
CA CYS A 302 -34.15 10.08 -45.97
C CYS A 302 -34.44 9.41 -44.62
N VAL A 303 -34.99 8.20 -44.65
CA VAL A 303 -35.25 7.41 -43.44
C VAL A 303 -33.94 6.98 -42.79
N GLU A 304 -32.96 6.54 -43.56
CA GLU A 304 -31.65 6.15 -43.04
C GLU A 304 -30.91 7.31 -42.36
N SER A 305 -30.93 8.49 -42.98
CA SER A 305 -30.34 9.70 -42.37
C SER A 305 -31.05 10.09 -41.07
N PHE A 306 -32.38 9.93 -41.04
CA PHE A 306 -33.20 10.19 -39.85
C PHE A 306 -32.91 9.19 -38.71
N GLU A 307 -32.80 7.90 -39.02
CA GLU A 307 -32.41 6.85 -38.06
C GLU A 307 -31.01 7.10 -37.47
N ASN A 308 -30.05 7.55 -38.30
CA ASN A 308 -28.68 7.82 -37.87
C ASN A 308 -28.55 9.03 -36.93
N PHE A 309 -29.47 10.00 -37.04
CA PHE A 309 -29.47 11.20 -36.22
C PHE A 309 -30.30 11.05 -34.93
N SER A 310 -31.26 10.11 -34.89
CA SER A 310 -32.09 9.88 -33.71
C SER A 310 -31.32 9.16 -32.60
N ILE A 311 -31.37 9.74 -31.39
CA ILE A 311 -30.77 9.16 -30.18
C ILE A 311 -31.74 8.16 -29.51
N GLN A 312 -33.04 8.26 -29.80
CA GLN A 312 -34.13 7.40 -29.28
C GLN A 312 -34.61 6.39 -30.35
N THR A 313 -35.52 5.48 -29.99
CA THR A 313 -36.16 4.56 -30.95
C THR A 313 -36.74 5.35 -32.13
N PRO A 314 -36.43 4.96 -33.39
CA PRO A 314 -36.89 5.73 -34.54
C PRO A 314 -38.42 5.64 -34.65
N CYS A 315 -39.09 6.74 -34.34
CA CYS A 315 -40.53 6.91 -34.54
C CYS A 315 -40.82 7.53 -35.90
N CYS A 316 -41.98 7.22 -36.48
CA CYS A 316 -42.37 7.74 -37.78
C CYS A 316 -42.43 9.28 -37.72
N PRO A 317 -41.78 10.01 -38.64
CA PRO A 317 -41.83 11.48 -38.64
C PRO A 317 -43.24 12.07 -38.74
N VAL A 318 -44.19 11.31 -39.30
CA VAL A 318 -45.57 11.75 -39.54
C VAL A 318 -46.47 11.42 -38.36
N CYS A 319 -46.57 10.14 -37.97
CA CYS A 319 -47.50 9.70 -36.93
C CYS A 319 -46.86 9.39 -35.58
N ARG A 320 -45.53 9.51 -35.45
CA ARG A 320 -44.75 9.22 -34.24
C ARG A 320 -44.88 7.79 -33.69
N ALA A 321 -45.51 6.88 -34.43
CA ALA A 321 -45.55 5.47 -34.09
C ALA A 321 -44.18 4.82 -34.29
N GLU A 322 -43.83 3.85 -33.43
CA GLU A 322 -42.68 2.98 -33.65
C GLU A 322 -42.89 2.16 -34.92
N TYR A 323 -41.83 1.98 -35.72
CA TYR A 323 -41.96 1.34 -37.01
C TYR A 323 -40.82 0.40 -37.38
N ILE A 324 -41.13 -0.57 -38.24
CA ILE A 324 -40.16 -1.24 -39.12
C ILE A 324 -40.34 -0.70 -40.53
N ARG A 325 -39.33 -0.84 -41.38
CA ARG A 325 -39.38 -0.48 -42.79
C ARG A 325 -39.11 -1.67 -43.69
N THR A 326 -39.79 -1.70 -44.83
CA THR A 326 -39.45 -2.57 -45.96
C THR A 326 -39.29 -1.73 -47.24
N ALA A 327 -38.55 -2.25 -48.22
CA ALA A 327 -38.43 -1.62 -49.52
C ALA A 327 -39.76 -1.75 -50.28
N LEU A 328 -40.23 -0.65 -50.86
CA LEU A 328 -41.42 -0.64 -51.71
C LEU A 328 -40.97 -0.74 -53.17
N HIS A 329 -41.26 -1.85 -53.85
CA HIS A 329 -40.93 -2.02 -55.25
C HIS A 329 -41.99 -1.37 -56.15
N LYS A 330 -41.55 -0.71 -57.22
CA LYS A 330 -42.41 0.05 -58.15
C LYS A 330 -43.40 -0.81 -58.96
N SER A 331 -43.39 -2.14 -58.79
CA SER A 331 -44.38 -3.06 -59.38
C SER A 331 -45.74 -3.03 -58.67
N ASP A 332 -45.79 -2.45 -57.47
CA ASP A 332 -46.95 -2.50 -56.58
C ASP A 332 -47.70 -1.15 -56.53
N TYR A 333 -47.44 -0.24 -57.49
CA TYR A 333 -47.97 1.12 -57.56
C TYR A 333 -48.64 1.41 -58.90
#